data_AF-A0A800CJS5-F1
#
_entry.id   AF-A0A800CJS5-F1
#
_cell.length_a   1.000
_cell.length_b   1.000
_cell.length_c   1.000
_cell.angle_alpha   90.00
_cell.angle_beta   90.00
_cell.angle_gamma   90.00
#
_symmetry.space_group_name_H-M   'P 1'
#
loop_
_entity.id
_entity.type
_entity.pdbx_description
1 polymer ?
#
loop_
_entity_poly.entity_id
_entity_poly.type
_entity_poly.pdbx_seq_one_letter_code
_entity_poly.pdbx_strand_id
1 'polypeptide(L)'
;MDHVKHLKCLICGKEYAPDEVEYICPDHGNEGILDVVYDYDLIGQRISPESLAANDDFTIWRYRPLLPIEPDAAVPPLAVGWTPMYDASRLAESLGLQQVWVKDDGRNPTASFKDRASAIAVVKAQEKNAEIITT
;
A
#
# COMPACT_ATOMS: atom_id res chain seq x y z
N MET A 1 11.44 -0.82 10.00
CA MET A 1 10.31 0.05 9.57
C MET A 1 10.44 1.46 10.17
N ASP A 2 11.49 2.20 9.82
CA ASP A 2 11.84 3.47 10.48
C ASP A 2 11.11 4.71 9.94
N HIS A 3 10.46 4.60 8.78
CA HIS A 3 9.64 5.66 8.18
C HIS A 3 8.18 5.65 8.64
N VAL A 4 7.80 4.77 9.56
CA VAL A 4 6.49 4.79 10.24
C VAL A 4 6.68 5.37 11.64
N LYS A 5 6.06 6.53 11.91
CA LYS A 5 6.16 7.23 13.20
C LYS A 5 5.31 6.56 14.28
N HIS A 6 4.05 6.29 13.95
CA HIS A 6 3.07 5.67 14.85
C HIS A 6 1.84 5.23 14.05
N LEU A 7 0.97 4.49 14.72
CA LEU A 7 -0.38 4.16 14.27
C LEU A 7 -1.38 5.07 15.00
N LYS A 8 -2.40 5.57 14.31
CA LYS A 8 -3.38 6.49 14.88
C LYS A 8 -4.80 5.98 14.70
N CYS A 9 -5.55 5.83 15.80
CA CYS A 9 -6.96 5.44 15.70
C CYS A 9 -7.79 6.54 15.03
N LEU A 10 -8.57 6.16 14.02
CA LEU A 10 -9.45 7.09 13.30
C LEU A 10 -10.66 7.57 14.12
N ILE A 11 -11.01 6.88 15.21
CA ILE A 11 -12.14 7.24 16.09
C ILE A 11 -11.69 8.17 17.22
N CYS A 12 -10.75 7.74 18.05
CA CYS A 12 -10.33 8.49 19.24
C CYS A 12 -9.03 9.28 19.08
N GLY A 13 -8.30 9.10 17.97
CA GLY A 13 -7.04 9.78 17.73
C GLY A 13 -5.87 9.30 18.59
N LYS A 14 -6.05 8.25 19.43
CA LYS A 14 -4.96 7.67 20.22
C LYS A 14 -3.86 7.14 19.30
N GLU A 15 -2.62 7.39 19.69
CA GLU A 15 -1.43 6.99 18.97
C GLU A 15 -0.80 5.76 19.64
N TYR A 16 -0.27 4.85 18.82
CA TYR A 16 0.39 3.62 19.23
C TYR A 16 1.71 3.49 18.49
N ALA A 17 2.75 2.97 19.14
CA ALA A 17 3.97 2.63 18.40
C ALA A 17 3.67 1.53 17.34
N PRO A 18 4.44 1.44 16.24
CA PRO A 18 4.16 0.51 15.13
C PRO A 18 3.94 -0.96 15.53
N ASP A 19 4.59 -1.43 16.59
CA ASP A 19 4.51 -2.81 17.10
C ASP A 19 3.77 -2.92 18.45
N GLU A 20 3.13 -1.84 18.92
CA GLU A 20 2.42 -1.83 20.21
C GLU A 20 1.07 -2.57 20.13
N VAL A 21 0.43 -2.51 18.98
CA VAL A 21 -0.90 -3.09 18.71
C VAL A 21 -0.89 -3.82 17.38
N GLU A 22 -1.77 -4.82 17.25
CA GLU A 22 -1.80 -5.68 16.06
C GLU A 22 -2.34 -4.95 14.81
N TYR A 23 -3.63 -4.61 14.78
CA TYR A 23 -4.26 -3.93 13.65
C TYR A 23 -5.52 -3.12 14.01
N ILE A 24 -5.96 -3.17 15.27
CA ILE A 24 -7.12 -2.42 15.76
C ILE A 24 -6.80 -1.68 17.05
N CYS A 25 -7.49 -0.55 17.27
CA CYS A 25 -7.49 0.17 18.52
C CYS A 25 -8.15 -0.69 19.63
N PRO A 26 -7.43 -1.01 20.72
CA PRO A 26 -7.98 -1.79 21.84
C PRO A 26 -9.26 -1.19 22.44
N ASP A 27 -9.41 0.13 22.41
CA ASP A 27 -10.57 0.83 22.97
C ASP A 27 -11.84 0.73 22.09
N HIS A 28 -11.72 0.36 20.80
CA HIS A 28 -12.83 0.39 19.83
C HIS A 28 -13.04 -0.93 19.06
N GLY A 29 -12.22 -1.96 19.35
CA GLY A 29 -12.36 -3.26 18.71
C GLY A 29 -12.29 -3.19 17.18
N ASN A 30 -13.15 -3.94 16.50
CA ASN A 30 -13.17 -4.05 15.04
C ASN A 30 -13.49 -2.73 14.30
N GLU A 31 -14.13 -1.77 14.96
CA GLU A 31 -14.40 -0.45 14.38
C GLU A 31 -13.18 0.49 14.49
N GLY A 32 -12.24 0.15 15.37
CA GLY A 32 -11.06 0.93 15.70
C GLY A 32 -9.93 0.85 14.67
N ILE A 33 -10.21 1.18 13.41
CA ILE A 33 -9.20 1.19 12.34
C ILE A 33 -8.05 2.14 12.71
N LEU A 34 -6.83 1.65 12.54
CA LEU A 34 -5.60 2.40 12.76
C LEU A 34 -5.02 2.88 11.42
N ASP A 35 -4.78 4.18 11.31
CA ASP A 35 -4.08 4.79 10.19
C ASP A 35 -2.56 4.76 10.43
N VAL A 36 -1.79 4.61 9.36
CA VAL A 36 -0.32 4.56 9.44
C VAL A 36 0.23 5.97 9.23
N VAL A 37 0.86 6.52 10.26
CA VAL A 37 1.44 7.86 10.20
C VAL A 37 2.91 7.78 9.82
N TYR A 38 3.27 8.41 8.70
CA TYR A 38 4.59 8.30 8.09
C TYR A 38 5.52 9.49 8.40
N ASP A 39 6.82 9.23 8.34
CA ASP A 39 7.86 10.24 8.22
C ASP A 39 8.10 10.61 6.76
N TYR A 40 7.33 11.57 6.24
CA TYR A 40 7.48 12.01 4.84
C TYR A 40 8.81 12.71 4.55
N ASP A 41 9.45 13.33 5.56
CA ASP A 41 10.76 13.96 5.38
C ASP A 41 11.84 12.90 5.14
N LEU A 42 11.77 11.78 5.87
CA LEU A 42 12.66 10.64 5.66
C LEU A 42 12.37 9.91 4.34
N ILE A 43 11.09 9.71 4.01
CA ILE A 43 10.66 9.09 2.75
C ILE A 43 11.17 9.90 1.56
N GLY A 44 11.01 11.23 1.59
CA GLY A 44 11.44 12.12 0.50
C GLY A 44 12.95 12.08 0.22
N GLN A 45 13.76 11.61 1.16
CA GLN A 45 15.20 11.39 0.96
C GLN A 45 15.53 10.06 0.29
N ARG A 46 14.59 9.10 0.24
CA ARG A 46 14.80 7.72 -0.21
C ARG A 46 14.15 7.39 -1.55
N ILE A 47 13.14 8.16 -1.93
CA ILE A 47 12.39 7.95 -3.16
C ILE A 47 12.16 9.29 -3.88
N SER A 48 12.39 9.30 -5.20
CA SER A 48 12.12 10.45 -6.05
C SER A 48 11.47 10.01 -7.36
N PRO A 49 10.85 10.93 -8.11
CA PRO A 49 10.35 10.64 -9.45
C PRO A 49 11.43 10.05 -10.38
N GLU A 50 12.67 10.55 -10.28
CA GLU A 50 13.80 10.09 -11.08
C GLU A 50 14.23 8.68 -10.68
N SER A 51 14.33 8.41 -9.37
CA SER A 51 14.68 7.08 -8.87
C SER A 51 13.61 6.06 -9.25
N LEU A 52 12.34 6.46 -9.23
CA LEU A 52 11.24 5.62 -9.71
C LEU A 52 11.32 5.41 -11.21
N ALA A 53 11.57 6.44 -12.02
CA ALA A 53 11.67 6.31 -13.47
C ALA A 53 12.81 5.38 -13.90
N ALA A 54 13.92 5.36 -13.16
CA ALA A 54 15.06 4.48 -13.39
C ALA A 54 14.89 3.05 -12.85
N ASN A 55 13.83 2.79 -12.06
CA ASN A 55 13.59 1.48 -11.46
C ASN A 55 12.91 0.52 -12.46
N ASP A 56 13.55 -0.63 -12.70
CA ASP A 56 13.10 -1.69 -13.60
C ASP A 56 12.13 -2.70 -12.94
N ASP A 57 11.88 -2.56 -11.64
CA ASP A 57 10.83 -3.28 -10.93
C ASP A 57 9.45 -2.70 -11.32
N PHE A 58 8.69 -3.50 -12.05
CA PHE A 58 7.32 -3.20 -12.48
C PHE A 58 6.27 -3.84 -11.57
N THR A 59 6.49 -3.80 -10.26
CA THR A 59 5.53 -4.22 -9.25
C THR A 59 5.28 -3.11 -8.21
N ILE A 60 4.44 -3.36 -7.22
CA ILE A 60 4.29 -2.47 -6.05
C ILE A 60 5.59 -2.35 -5.25
N TRP A 61 6.53 -3.29 -5.37
CA TRP A 61 7.74 -3.34 -4.57
C TRP A 61 8.77 -2.28 -4.95
N ARG A 62 8.63 -1.64 -6.11
CA ARG A 62 9.36 -0.41 -6.47
C ARG A 62 9.10 0.75 -5.50
N TYR A 63 7.99 0.69 -4.76
CA TYR A 63 7.58 1.68 -3.77
C TYR A 63 7.96 1.29 -2.33
N ARG A 64 8.85 0.31 -2.12
CA ARG A 64 9.32 -0.12 -0.78
C ARG A 64 9.55 1.03 0.23
N PRO A 65 10.18 2.17 -0.14
CA PRO A 65 10.35 3.29 0.79
C PRO A 65 9.05 3.90 1.34
N LEU A 66 7.91 3.65 0.69
CA LEU A 66 6.58 4.11 1.10
C LEU A 66 5.77 3.03 1.83
N LEU A 67 6.21 1.77 1.80
CA LEU A 67 5.43 0.63 2.30
C LEU A 67 5.77 0.36 3.77
N PRO A 68 4.80 0.03 4.63
CA PRO A 68 5.04 -0.24 6.05
C PRO A 68 5.52 -1.68 6.25
N ILE A 69 6.66 -2.05 5.66
CA ILE A 69 7.32 -3.37 5.77
C ILE A 69 8.80 -3.18 6.12
N GLU A 70 9.46 -4.24 6.57
CA GLU A 70 10.91 -4.18 6.78
C GLU A 70 11.66 -4.04 5.43
N PRO A 71 12.78 -3.27 5.38
CA PRO A 71 13.50 -3.01 4.13
C PRO A 71 13.98 -4.27 3.40
N ASP A 72 14.29 -5.33 4.14
CA ASP A 72 14.78 -6.62 3.68
C ASP A 72 13.70 -7.73 3.71
N ALA A 73 12.44 -7.37 3.93
CA ALA A 73 11.34 -8.33 3.97
C ALA A 73 11.24 -9.12 2.66
N ALA A 74 11.09 -10.44 2.78
CA ALA A 74 10.79 -11.29 1.64
C ALA A 74 9.40 -10.92 1.09
N VAL A 75 9.28 -10.83 -0.24
CA VAL A 75 8.03 -10.45 -0.90
C VAL A 75 7.52 -11.59 -1.80
N PRO A 76 6.20 -11.77 -1.95
CA PRO A 76 5.64 -12.75 -2.87
C PRO A 76 6.14 -12.55 -4.31
N PRO A 77 6.40 -13.64 -5.07
CA PRO A 77 6.90 -13.58 -6.45
C PRO A 77 5.77 -13.27 -7.47
N LEU A 78 4.81 -12.43 -7.08
CA LEU A 78 3.65 -12.07 -7.89
C LEU A 78 3.82 -10.65 -8.44
N ALA A 79 3.45 -10.47 -9.71
CA ALA A 79 3.46 -9.17 -10.38
C ALA A 79 2.23 -8.33 -9.97
N VAL A 80 2.17 -7.95 -8.69
CA VAL A 80 1.15 -7.05 -8.16
C VAL A 80 1.55 -5.61 -8.50
N GLY A 81 0.62 -4.81 -9.02
CA GLY A 81 0.86 -3.42 -9.39
C GLY A 81 1.24 -3.21 -10.85
N TRP A 82 1.81 -2.03 -11.14
CA TRP A 82 2.17 -1.57 -12.48
C TRP A 82 1.14 -1.85 -13.59
N THR A 83 -0.14 -1.79 -13.22
CA THR A 83 -1.25 -2.09 -14.11
C THR A 83 -1.41 -1.01 -15.18
N PRO A 84 -2.02 -1.33 -16.34
CA PRO A 84 -2.20 -0.37 -17.41
C PRO A 84 -3.01 0.85 -17.02
N MET A 85 -2.74 1.97 -17.69
CA MET A 85 -3.57 3.17 -17.66
C MET A 85 -4.00 3.47 -19.10
N TYR A 86 -5.31 3.38 -19.36
CA TYR A 86 -5.88 3.54 -20.70
C TYR A 86 -6.45 4.95 -20.86
N ASP A 87 -6.12 5.61 -21.97
CA ASP A 87 -6.84 6.81 -22.40
C ASP A 87 -8.25 6.40 -22.88
N ALA A 88 -9.28 7.01 -22.30
CA ALA A 88 -10.68 6.70 -22.54
C ALA A 88 -11.39 7.87 -23.23
N SER A 89 -10.87 8.30 -24.38
CA SER A 89 -11.36 9.45 -25.16
C SER A 89 -12.88 9.43 -25.45
N ARG A 90 -13.43 8.26 -25.82
CA ARG A 90 -14.89 8.11 -26.04
C ARG A 90 -15.72 8.39 -24.78
N LEU A 91 -15.21 7.98 -23.62
CA LEU A 91 -15.87 8.24 -22.34
C LEU A 91 -15.75 9.72 -22.00
N ALA A 92 -14.57 10.32 -22.21
CA ALA A 92 -14.34 11.74 -22.01
C ALA A 92 -15.33 12.60 -22.82
N GLU A 93 -15.50 12.30 -24.12
CA GLU A 93 -16.48 12.96 -24.99
C GLU A 93 -17.91 12.85 -24.45
N SER A 94 -18.33 11.63 -24.07
CA SER A 94 -19.69 11.39 -23.55
C SER A 94 -20.00 12.13 -22.24
N LEU A 95 -18.97 12.46 -21.46
CA LEU A 95 -19.09 13.18 -20.19
C LEU A 95 -18.85 14.69 -20.34
N GLY A 96 -18.49 15.19 -21.53
CA GLY A 96 -18.10 16.57 -21.73
C GLY A 96 -16.78 16.95 -21.04
N LEU A 97 -15.89 15.97 -20.81
CA LEU A 97 -14.61 16.15 -20.15
C LEU A 97 -13.47 16.21 -21.18
N GLN A 98 -12.40 16.93 -20.85
CA GLN A 98 -11.21 17.03 -21.72
C GLN A 98 -10.42 15.72 -21.81
N GLN A 99 -10.32 14.99 -20.69
CA GLN A 99 -9.53 13.77 -20.62
C GLN A 99 -10.04 12.85 -19.51
N VAL A 100 -10.08 11.55 -19.80
CA VAL A 100 -10.43 10.52 -18.84
C VAL A 100 -9.44 9.37 -19.02
N TRP A 101 -8.92 8.87 -17.90
CA TRP A 101 -8.04 7.72 -17.85
C TRP A 101 -8.66 6.60 -17.03
N VAL A 102 -8.44 5.35 -17.44
CA VAL A 102 -8.85 4.16 -16.69
C VAL A 102 -7.62 3.43 -16.18
N LYS A 103 -7.48 3.34 -14.86
CA LYS A 103 -6.46 2.51 -14.20
C LYS A 103 -7.00 1.09 -14.02
N ASP A 104 -6.57 0.15 -14.85
CA ASP A 104 -7.11 -1.22 -14.87
C ASP A 104 -6.42 -2.14 -13.86
N ASP A 105 -6.79 -1.98 -12.60
CA ASP A 105 -6.36 -2.88 -11.53
C ASP A 105 -6.98 -4.28 -11.60
N GLY A 106 -7.86 -4.55 -12.58
CA GLY A 106 -8.31 -5.89 -12.95
C GLY A 106 -7.23 -6.72 -13.65
N ARG A 107 -6.04 -6.15 -13.91
CA ARG A 107 -4.85 -6.86 -14.44
C ARG A 107 -3.90 -7.37 -13.36
N ASN A 108 -4.19 -7.14 -12.08
CA ASN A 108 -3.46 -7.80 -11.01
C ASN A 108 -3.71 -9.33 -11.03
N PRO A 109 -2.86 -10.14 -10.38
CA PRO A 109 -2.93 -11.62 -10.42
C PRO A 109 -4.30 -12.25 -10.14
N THR A 110 -5.08 -11.74 -9.18
CA THR A 110 -6.43 -12.23 -8.86
C THR A 110 -7.54 -11.49 -9.61
N ALA A 111 -7.17 -10.64 -10.58
CA ALA A 111 -8.03 -9.72 -11.29
C ALA A 111 -8.75 -8.69 -10.38
N SER A 112 -8.10 -8.30 -9.28
CA SER A 112 -8.64 -7.36 -8.31
C SER A 112 -7.59 -6.37 -7.80
N PHE A 113 -8.02 -5.14 -7.53
CA PHE A 113 -7.18 -4.14 -6.85
C PHE A 113 -6.76 -4.57 -5.44
N LYS A 114 -7.50 -5.52 -4.83
CA LYS A 114 -7.23 -6.03 -3.49
C LYS A 114 -5.87 -6.69 -3.37
N ASP A 115 -5.29 -7.17 -4.46
CA ASP A 115 -3.93 -7.75 -4.46
C ASP A 115 -2.88 -6.80 -3.88
N ARG A 116 -3.03 -5.48 -4.08
CA ARG A 116 -2.11 -4.49 -3.52
C ARG A 116 -2.07 -4.54 -2.00
N ALA A 117 -3.23 -4.50 -1.37
CA ALA A 117 -3.35 -4.55 0.10
C ALA A 117 -3.01 -5.94 0.63
N SER A 118 -3.51 -6.99 -0.02
CA SER A 118 -3.25 -8.38 0.37
C SER A 118 -1.77 -8.73 0.32
N ALA A 119 -1.02 -8.22 -0.66
CA ALA A 119 0.43 -8.44 -0.73
C ALA A 119 1.16 -7.88 0.50
N ILE A 120 0.79 -6.69 0.97
CA ILE A 120 1.35 -6.10 2.19
C ILE A 120 0.93 -6.91 3.43
N ALA A 121 -0.34 -7.29 3.52
CA ALA A 121 -0.85 -8.11 4.62
C ALA A 121 -0.11 -9.45 4.74
N VAL A 122 0.18 -10.11 3.60
CA VAL A 122 0.96 -11.35 3.56
C VAL A 122 2.39 -11.13 4.03
N VAL A 123 3.06 -10.06 3.59
CA VAL A 123 4.42 -9.74 4.06
C VAL A 123 4.44 -9.48 5.56
N LYS A 124 3.50 -8.69 6.09
CA LYS A 124 3.37 -8.44 7.53
C LYS A 124 3.09 -9.73 8.32
N ALA A 125 2.25 -10.61 7.79
CA ALA A 125 1.98 -11.90 8.41
C ALA A 125 3.24 -12.80 8.46
N GLN A 126 4.05 -12.79 7.40
CA GLN A 126 5.32 -13.50 7.33
C GLN A 126 6.35 -12.93 8.33
N GLU A 127 6.47 -11.61 8.45
CA GLU A 127 7.31 -10.96 9.47
C GLU A 127 6.92 -11.39 10.89
N LYS A 128 5.63 -11.66 11.13
CA LYS A 128 5.11 -12.16 12.41
C LYS A 128 5.15 -13.68 12.55
N ASN A 129 5.70 -14.42 11.57
CA ASN A 129 5.72 -15.88 11.53
C ASN A 129 4.31 -16.51 11.64
N ALA A 130 3.28 -15.85 11.11
CA ALA A 130 1.92 -16.38 11.12
C ALA A 130 1.79 -17.54 10.13
N GLU A 131 1.24 -18.66 10.58
CA GLU A 131 1.00 -19.85 9.75
C GLU A 131 -0.30 -19.76 8.94
N ILE A 132 -1.28 -19.00 9.44
CA ILE A 132 -2.64 -18.91 8.88
C ILE A 132 -2.99 -17.44 8.67
N ILE A 133 -3.50 -17.12 7.48
CA ILE A 133 -4.01 -15.80 7.13
C ILE A 133 -5.48 -15.95 6.75
N THR A 134 -6.34 -15.15 7.36
CA THR A 134 -7.78 -15.08 7.06
C THR A 134 -8.19 -13.62 6.95
N THR A 135 -9.12 -13.33 6.05
CA THR A 135 -9.59 -11.98 5.69
C THR A 135 -11.11 -11.93 5.73
#